data_AF-A0A9Q5CXK5-F1
#
_entry.id   AF-A0A9Q5CXK5-F1
#
_cell.length_a   1.000
_cell.length_b   1.000
_cell.length_c   1.000
_cell.angle_alpha   90.00
_cell.angle_beta   90.00
_cell.angle_gamma   90.00
#
_symmetry.space_group_name_H-M   'P 1'
#
loop_
_entity.id
_entity.type
_entity.pdbx_description
1 polymer ?
#
loop_
_entity_poly.entity_id
_entity_poly.type
_entity_poly.pdbx_seq_one_letter_code
_entity_poly.pdbx_strand_id
1 'polypeptide(L)'
;MNEFIVFSIMGIAFFIYSLLCSKKRKVIYTINKSNFVILNDKYFDLQLKVSIINSVIIVIGSCLTQVSQLGSIRSIILFITILIFWIMNFRLRKLAIIKKYAEIKQEFLPN
;
A
#
# COMPACT_ATOMS: atom_id res chain seq x y z
N MET A 1 -0.96 -20.70 13.12
CA MET A 1 -1.54 -21.17 11.84
C MET A 1 -2.63 -20.22 11.36
N ASN A 2 -3.60 -19.86 12.21
CA ASN A 2 -4.69 -18.94 11.85
C ASN A 2 -4.20 -17.56 11.35
N GLU A 3 -3.21 -16.95 12.02
CA GLU A 3 -2.64 -15.65 11.64
C GLU A 3 -2.02 -15.69 10.23
N PHE A 4 -1.21 -16.70 9.93
CA PHE A 4 -0.59 -16.87 8.61
C PHE A 4 -1.62 -16.97 7.49
N ILE A 5 -2.71 -17.72 7.70
CA ILE A 5 -3.77 -17.86 6.70
C ILE A 5 -4.45 -16.51 6.48
N VAL A 6 -4.79 -15.79 7.54
CA VAL A 6 -5.45 -14.48 7.47
C VAL A 6 -4.56 -13.46 6.75
N PHE A 7 -3.29 -13.33 7.12
CA PHE A 7 -2.38 -12.37 6.50
C PHE A 7 -2.05 -12.72 5.05
N SER A 8 -1.96 -14.01 4.71
CA SER A 8 -1.77 -14.45 3.32
C SER A 8 -3.00 -14.12 2.47
N ILE A 9 -4.21 -14.37 2.97
CA ILE A 9 -5.45 -13.99 2.28
C ILE A 9 -5.51 -12.47 2.10
N MET A 10 -5.17 -11.69 3.13
CA MET A 10 -5.09 -10.23 3.03
C MET A 10 -4.11 -9.77 1.95
N GLY A 11 -2.91 -10.35 1.90
CA GLY A 11 -1.90 -10.02 0.89
C GLY A 11 -2.37 -10.33 -0.54
N ILE A 12 -3.00 -11.49 -0.75
CA ILE A 12 -3.54 -11.89 -2.05
C ILE A 12 -4.74 -11.01 -2.45
N ALA A 13 -5.68 -10.77 -1.53
CA ALA A 13 -6.82 -9.91 -1.77
C ALA A 13 -6.39 -8.48 -2.10
N PHE A 14 -5.40 -7.96 -1.37
CA PHE A 14 -4.82 -6.65 -1.65
C PHE A 14 -4.17 -6.60 -3.04
N PHE A 15 -3.40 -7.62 -3.42
CA PHE A 15 -2.81 -7.71 -4.76
C PHE A 15 -3.86 -7.68 -5.88
N ILE A 16 -4.91 -8.50 -5.76
CA ILE A 16 -6.02 -8.56 -6.72
C ILE A 16 -6.74 -7.21 -6.78
N TYR A 17 -7.05 -6.62 -5.62
CA TYR A 17 -7.66 -5.31 -5.53
C TYR A 17 -6.81 -4.25 -6.25
N SER A 18 -5.50 -4.28 -6.04
CA SER A 18 -4.57 -3.34 -6.68
C SER A 18 -4.51 -3.49 -8.20
N LEU A 19 -4.59 -4.73 -8.72
CA LEU A 19 -4.71 -4.98 -10.16
C LEU A 19 -6.01 -4.40 -10.73
N LEU A 20 -7.15 -4.63 -10.05
CA LEU A 20 -8.45 -4.10 -10.47
C LEU A 20 -8.46 -2.57 -10.46
N CYS A 21 -7.89 -1.94 -9.44
CA CYS A 21 -7.79 -0.49 -9.35
C CYS A 21 -6.86 0.10 -10.40
N SER A 22 -5.73 -0.55 -10.72
CA SER A 22 -4.86 -0.13 -11.82
C SER A 22 -5.61 -0.18 -13.16
N LYS A 23 -6.32 -1.27 -13.46
CA LYS A 23 -7.14 -1.39 -14.68
C LYS A 23 -8.27 -0.36 -14.76
N LYS A 24 -8.97 -0.12 -13.66
CA LYS A 24 -10.09 0.82 -13.59
C LYS A 24 -9.66 2.27 -13.38
N ARG A 25 -8.35 2.56 -13.39
CA ARG A 25 -7.78 3.89 -13.11
C ARG A 25 -8.33 4.50 -11.81
N LYS A 26 -8.48 3.66 -10.77
CA LYS A 26 -8.94 4.05 -9.44
C LYS A 26 -7.76 4.16 -8.47
N VAL A 27 -7.81 5.20 -7.64
CA VAL A 27 -6.84 5.41 -6.56
C VAL A 27 -7.19 4.52 -5.39
N ILE A 28 -6.20 3.83 -4.84
CA ILE A 28 -6.39 2.87 -3.74
C ILE A 28 -6.27 3.56 -2.38
N TYR A 29 -5.48 4.65 -2.30
CA TYR A 29 -5.12 5.30 -1.03
C TYR A 29 -5.06 6.83 -1.09
N THR A 30 -6.16 7.46 -1.46
CA THR A 30 -6.41 8.84 -1.04
C THR A 30 -7.18 8.78 0.27
N ILE A 31 -6.46 8.78 1.39
CA ILE A 31 -7.03 9.16 2.69
C ILE A 31 -7.54 10.59 2.52
N ASN A 32 -8.82 10.68 2.19
CA ASN A 32 -9.69 11.82 2.30
C ASN A 32 -9.04 13.18 1.99
N LYS A 33 -8.60 13.39 0.75
CA LYS A 33 -8.37 14.74 0.24
C LYS A 33 -8.99 14.84 -1.13
N SER A 34 -10.17 15.48 -1.18
CA SER A 34 -10.81 16.10 -2.36
C SER A 34 -9.80 16.78 -3.30
N ASN A 35 -8.66 17.15 -2.75
CA ASN A 35 -7.59 17.91 -3.37
C ASN A 35 -6.50 17.10 -4.09
N PHE A 36 -6.49 15.75 -4.03
CA PHE A 36 -5.47 14.97 -4.73
C PHE A 36 -5.92 14.62 -6.17
N VAL A 37 -5.36 15.33 -7.14
CA VAL A 37 -5.70 15.16 -8.57
C VAL A 37 -4.59 14.38 -9.25
N ILE A 38 -4.95 13.32 -9.96
CA ILE A 38 -4.01 12.55 -10.80
C ILE A 38 -3.87 13.29 -12.12
N LEU A 39 -2.64 13.64 -12.47
CA LEU A 39 -2.32 14.36 -13.70
C LEU A 39 -1.86 13.42 -14.83
N ASN A 40 -1.41 12.21 -14.47
CA ASN A 40 -0.80 11.29 -15.44
C ASN A 40 -1.15 9.84 -15.13
N ASP A 41 -1.49 9.07 -16.17
CA ASP A 41 -1.79 7.64 -16.08
C ASP A 41 -0.62 6.80 -15.55
N LYS A 42 0.63 7.30 -15.68
CA LYS A 42 1.82 6.71 -15.06
C LYS A 42 1.73 6.59 -13.53
N TYR A 43 0.80 7.34 -12.90
CA TYR A 43 0.45 7.16 -11.50
C TYR A 43 -0.05 5.74 -11.21
N PHE A 44 -0.91 5.19 -12.07
CA PHE A 44 -1.50 3.86 -11.86
C PHE A 44 -0.48 2.75 -12.01
N ASP A 45 0.51 2.92 -12.89
CA ASP A 45 1.65 2.01 -13.02
C ASP A 45 2.53 2.05 -11.77
N LEU A 46 2.79 3.25 -11.23
CA LEU A 46 3.57 3.42 -10.00
C LEU A 46 2.83 2.82 -8.79
N GLN A 47 1.52 3.09 -8.68
CA GLN A 47 0.65 2.55 -7.64
C GLN A 47 0.63 1.02 -7.70
N LEU A 48 0.54 0.44 -8.90
CA LEU A 48 0.58 -1.00 -9.08
C LEU A 48 1.93 -1.56 -8.62
N LYS A 49 3.06 -1.03 -9.10
CA LYS A 49 4.39 -1.48 -8.69
C LYS A 49 4.59 -1.46 -7.18
N VAL A 50 4.20 -0.37 -6.51
CA VAL A 50 4.28 -0.28 -5.05
C VAL A 50 3.35 -1.27 -4.35
N SER A 51 2.14 -1.47 -4.89
CA SER A 51 1.21 -2.45 -4.34
C SER A 51 1.72 -3.88 -4.45
N ILE A 52 2.39 -4.23 -5.54
CA ILE A 52 3.03 -5.55 -5.71
C ILE A 52 4.11 -5.72 -4.64
N ILE A 53 4.98 -4.73 -4.46
CA ILE A 53 6.02 -4.75 -3.41
C ILE A 53 5.39 -4.92 -2.02
N ASN A 54 4.33 -4.17 -1.72
CA ASN A 54 3.61 -4.29 -0.45
C ASN A 54 3.00 -5.67 -0.23
N SER A 55 2.42 -6.27 -1.27
CA SER A 55 1.84 -7.61 -1.21
C SER A 55 2.93 -8.66 -0.92
N VAL A 56 4.09 -8.54 -1.57
CA VAL A 56 5.25 -9.41 -1.32
C VAL A 56 5.74 -9.26 0.12
N ILE A 57 5.84 -8.04 0.63
CA ILE A 57 6.24 -7.78 2.03
C ILE A 57 5.27 -8.44 3.01
N ILE A 58 3.95 -8.34 2.78
CA ILE A 58 2.94 -8.98 3.63
C ILE A 58 3.11 -10.51 3.62
N VAL A 59 3.33 -11.10 2.44
CA VAL A 59 3.54 -12.55 2.32
C VAL A 59 4.83 -12.98 3.03
N ILE A 60 5.94 -12.25 2.86
CA ILE A 60 7.19 -12.53 3.57
C ILE A 60 6.99 -12.42 5.09
N GLY A 61 6.37 -11.35 5.56
CA GLY A 61 6.06 -11.15 6.98
C GLY A 61 5.21 -12.29 7.55
N SER A 62 4.20 -12.72 6.78
CA SER A 62 3.37 -13.88 7.10
C SER A 62 4.20 -15.16 7.20
N CYS A 63 5.06 -15.46 6.22
CA CYS A 63 5.94 -16.63 6.25
C CYS A 63 6.88 -16.63 7.46
N LEU A 64 7.44 -15.47 7.83
CA LEU A 64 8.31 -15.35 9.02
C LEU A 64 7.58 -15.72 10.31
N THR A 65 6.26 -15.55 10.40
CA THR A 65 5.48 -16.02 11.56
C THR A 65 5.46 -17.55 11.70
N GLN A 66 5.70 -18.31 10.62
CA GLN A 66 5.72 -19.78 10.67
C GLN A 66 7.04 -20.34 11.20
N VAL A 67 8.10 -19.53 11.27
CA VAL A 67 9.39 -19.97 11.81
C VAL A 67 9.27 -20.20 13.32
N SER A 68 9.51 -21.44 13.76
CA SER A 68 9.35 -21.86 15.17
C SER A 68 10.19 -21.05 16.14
N GLN A 69 11.42 -20.72 15.75
CA GLN A 69 12.38 -19.92 16.52
C GLN A 69 11.92 -18.47 16.75
N LEU A 70 11.00 -17.95 15.92
CA LEU A 70 10.48 -16.59 16.01
C LEU A 70 9.13 -16.52 16.75
N GLY A 71 8.70 -17.61 17.38
CA GLY A 71 7.40 -17.73 18.06
C GLY A 71 7.11 -16.59 19.03
N SER A 72 8.09 -16.21 19.86
CA SER A 72 7.93 -15.16 20.88
C SER A 72 7.79 -13.75 20.31
N ILE A 73 8.19 -13.51 19.07
CA ILE A 73 8.15 -12.18 18.43
C ILE A 73 7.17 -12.10 17.25
N ARG A 74 6.30 -13.10 17.06
CA ARG A 74 5.32 -13.13 15.96
C ARG A 74 4.49 -11.85 15.85
N SER A 75 3.93 -11.39 16.97
CA SER A 75 3.13 -10.16 17.00
C SER A 75 3.94 -8.93 16.61
N ILE A 76 5.23 -8.89 16.97
CA ILE A 76 6.14 -7.79 16.60
C ILE A 76 6.41 -7.83 15.09
N ILE A 77 6.64 -9.00 14.50
CA ILE A 77 6.83 -9.17 13.05
C ILE A 77 5.61 -8.68 12.28
N LEU A 78 4.40 -9.06 12.73
CA LEU A 78 3.15 -8.60 12.11
C LEU A 78 2.98 -7.08 12.24
N PHE A 79 3.26 -6.52 13.41
CA PHE A 79 3.20 -5.08 13.64
C PHE A 79 4.17 -4.31 12.73
N ILE A 80 5.42 -4.78 12.62
CA ILE A 80 6.42 -4.21 11.71
C ILE A 80 5.96 -4.30 10.26
N THR A 81 5.36 -5.42 9.86
CA THR A 81 4.84 -5.62 8.49
C THR A 81 3.76 -4.58 8.16
N ILE A 82 2.83 -4.31 9.08
CA ILE A 82 1.79 -3.28 8.93
C ILE A 82 2.41 -1.88 8.88
N LEU A 83 3.42 -1.59 9.71
CA LEU A 83 4.13 -0.31 9.68
C LEU A 83 4.82 -0.08 8.33
N ILE A 84 5.52 -1.09 7.80
CA ILE A 84 6.18 -1.01 6.49
C ILE A 84 5.15 -0.74 5.40
N PHE A 85 4.01 -1.43 5.44
CA PHE A 85 2.91 -1.20 4.50
C PHE A 85 2.44 0.26 4.48
N TRP A 86 2.23 0.85 5.66
CA TRP A 86 1.86 2.27 5.80
C TRP A 86 2.94 3.21 5.28
N ILE A 87 4.22 2.97 5.63
CA ILE A 87 5.35 3.78 5.17
C ILE A 87 5.45 3.76 3.64
N MET A 88 5.29 2.60 3.01
CA MET A 88 5.31 2.46 1.56
C MET A 88 4.18 3.22 0.88
N ASN A 89 2.96 3.18 1.45
CA ASN A 89 1.84 3.96 0.93
C ASN A 89 2.07 5.48 1.07
N PHE A 90 2.64 5.94 2.18
CA PHE A 90 3.01 7.34 2.36
C PHE A 90 4.10 7.77 1.35
N ARG A 91 5.10 6.92 1.12
CA ARG A 91 6.15 7.15 0.12
C ARG A 91 5.59 7.21 -1.30
N LEU A 92 4.65 6.33 -1.67
CA LEU A 92 3.99 6.36 -2.97
C LEU A 92 3.37 7.73 -3.25
N ARG A 93 2.64 8.29 -2.27
CA ARG A 93 2.04 9.62 -2.39
C ARG A 93 3.10 10.70 -2.63
N LYS A 94 4.18 10.70 -1.85
CA LYS A 94 5.28 11.66 -2.00
C LYS A 94 5.97 11.52 -3.37
N LEU A 95 6.21 10.29 -3.83
CA LEU A 95 6.82 10.00 -5.13
C LEU A 95 5.93 10.45 -6.29
N ALA A 96 4.62 10.25 -6.19
CA ALA A 96 3.66 10.69 -7.20
C ALA A 96 3.68 12.22 -7.37
N ILE A 97 3.80 12.97 -6.28
CA ILE A 97 3.90 14.44 -6.30
C ILE A 97 5.24 14.88 -6.90
N ILE A 98 6.36 14.31 -6.44
CA ILE A 98 7.71 14.65 -6.95
C ILE A 98 7.82 14.38 -8.45
N LYS A 99 7.25 13.26 -8.93
CA LYS A 99 7.26 12.90 -10.35
C LYS A 99 6.20 13.64 -11.18
N LYS A 100 5.44 14.57 -10.58
CA LYS A 100 4.32 15.30 -11.21
C LYS A 100 3.25 14.37 -11.81
N TYR A 101 3.09 13.18 -11.23
CA TYR A 101 2.02 12.25 -11.62
C TYR A 101 0.71 12.59 -10.92
N ALA A 102 0.79 13.30 -9.79
CA ALA A 102 -0.36 13.83 -9.08
C ALA A 102 -0.01 15.17 -8.41
N GLU A 103 -1.01 15.99 -8.19
CA GLU A 103 -0.90 17.26 -7.47
C GLU A 103 -1.85 17.31 -6.28
N ILE A 104 -1.54 18.18 -5.32
CA ILE A 104 -2.48 18.56 -4.27
C ILE A 104 -2.96 19.96 -4.62
N LYS A 105 -4.20 20.09 -5.10
CA LYS A 105 -4.84 21.41 -5.26
C LYS A 105 -5.07 22.02 -3.88
N GLN A 106 -4.52 23.19 -3.61
CA GLN A 106 -4.98 23.96 -2.46
C GLN A 106 -6.38 24.48 -2.81
N GLU A 107 -7.39 24.12 -2.01
CA GLU A 107 -8.64 24.87 -2.00
C GLU A 107 -8.27 26.33 -1.70
N PHE A 108 -8.60 27.22 -2.63
CA PHE A 108 -8.58 28.66 -2.39
C PHE A 108 -9.47 28.92 -1.17
N LEU A 109 -8.85 29.26 -0.04
CA LEU A 109 -9.54 29.95 1.04
C LEU A 109 -9.91 31.33 0.49
N PRO A 110 -11.19 31.68 0.35
CA PRO A 110 -11.53 33.07 0.09
C PRO A 110 -11.05 33.91 1.28
N ASN A 111 -10.26 34.94 0.99
CA ASN A 111 -9.83 35.96 1.95
C ASN A 111 -11.02 36.72 2.53
#